data_AF-A0A9X9F392-F1
#
_entry.id   AF-A0A9X9F392-F1
#
_cell.length_a   1.000
_cell.length_b   1.000
_cell.length_c   1.000
_cell.angle_alpha   90.00
_cell.angle_beta   90.00
_cell.angle_gamma   90.00
#
_symmetry.space_group_name_H-M   'P 1'
#
loop_
_entity.id
_entity.type
_entity.pdbx_description
1 polymer ?
#
loop_
_entity_poly.entity_id
_entity_poly.type
_entity_poly.pdbx_seq_one_letter_code
_entity_poly.pdbx_strand_id
1 'polypeptide(L)' 'MTATIQNEKVIVSISDKGAELQSVRLKEDNIEYLWQGDSTYW' A
#
# COMPACT_ATOMS: atom_id res chain seq x y z
N MET A 1 0.37 -4.65 -13.23
CA MET A 1 1.45 -5.31 -12.45
C MET A 1 1.69 -4.49 -11.20
N THR A 2 1.93 -5.13 -10.05
CA THR A 2 2.18 -4.39 -8.80
C THR A 2 3.62 -4.65 -8.37
N ALA A 3 4.39 -3.58 -8.16
CA ALA A 3 5.72 -3.64 -7.58
C ALA A 3 5.62 -3.51 -6.07
N THR A 4 6.46 -4.26 -5.35
CA THR A 4 6.57 -4.17 -3.89
C THR A 4 7.98 -3.73 -3.53
N ILE A 5 8.08 -2.71 -2.68
CA ILE A 5 9.34 -2.27 -2.07
C ILE A 5 9.19 -2.29 -0.54
N GLN A 6 10.28 -2.54 0.17
CA GLN A 6 10.25 -2.66 1.63
C GLN A 6 11.60 -2.36 2.26
N ASN A 7 11.58 -1.96 3.53
CA ASN A 7 12.74 -1.83 4.41
C ASN A 7 12.44 -2.46 5.78
N GLU A 8 13.20 -2.16 6.82
CA GLU A 8 13.03 -2.73 8.17
C GLU A 8 11.69 -2.32 8.82
N LYS A 9 11.11 -1.18 8.44
CA LYS A 9 9.93 -0.61 9.08
C LYS A 9 8.64 -0.80 8.28
N VAL A 10 8.71 -0.63 6.96
CA VAL A 10 7.52 -0.56 6.10
C VAL A 10 7.60 -1.50 4.91
N ILE A 11 6.42 -1.90 4.43
CA ILE A 11 6.21 -2.53 3.12
C ILE A 11 5.20 -1.72 2.34
N VAL A 12 5.49 -1.50 1.06
CA VAL A 12 4.71 -0.63 0.18
C VAL A 12 4.45 -1.33 -1.15
N SER A 13 3.22 -1.20 -1.65
CA SER A 13 2.81 -1.73 -2.96
C SER A 13 2.40 -0.59 -3.90
N ILE A 14 2.89 -0.64 -5.14
CA ILE A 14 2.63 0.37 -6.17
C ILE A 14 2.17 -0.34 -7.45
N SER A 15 1.01 0.06 -7.97
CA SER A 15 0.51 -0.36 -9.28
C SER A 15 1.28 0.35 -10.39
N ASP A 16 1.65 -0.40 -11.43
CA ASP A 16 2.21 0.17 -12.67
C ASP A 16 1.24 1.14 -13.35
N LYS A 17 -0.05 0.83 -13.27
CA LYS A 17 -1.12 1.68 -13.79
C LYS A 17 -1.20 2.95 -12.95
N GLY A 18 -0.82 4.07 -13.56
CA GLY A 18 -0.86 5.39 -12.93
C GLY A 18 0.19 5.59 -11.83
N ALA A 19 1.15 4.67 -11.68
CA ALA A 19 2.10 4.67 -10.56
C ALA A 19 1.41 4.80 -9.19
N GLU A 20 0.23 4.19 -9.06
CA GLU A 20 -0.65 4.37 -7.91
C GLU A 20 -0.10 3.62 -6.69
N LEU A 21 0.07 4.34 -5.58
CA LEU A 21 0.32 3.74 -4.28
C LEU A 21 -0.94 3.00 -3.83
N GLN A 22 -0.83 1.71 -3.48
CA GLN A 22 -1.98 0.87 -3.12
C GLN A 22 -1.94 0.33 -1.69
N SER A 23 -0.77 0.36 -1.03
CA SER A 23 -0.64 -0.06 0.37
C SER A 23 0.61 0.56 0.98
N VAL A 24 0.50 0.99 2.24
CA VAL A 24 1.62 1.37 3.11
C VAL A 24 1.38 0.75 4.48
N ARG A 25 2.13 -0.31 4.80
CA ARG A 25 2.00 -1.00 6.09
C ARG A 25 3.25 -0.91 6.92
N LEU A 26 3.08 -0.70 8.22
CA LEU A 26 4.12 -0.97 9.19
C LEU A 26 4.31 -2.48 9.35
N LYS A 27 5.56 -2.92 9.43
CA LYS A 27 5.88 -4.34 9.64
C LYS A 27 5.70 -4.79 11.08
N GLU A 28 5.76 -3.87 12.04
CA GLU A 28 5.69 -4.19 13.46
C GLU A 28 4.31 -4.70 13.88
N ASP A 29 3.24 -4.13 13.33
CA ASP A 29 1.85 -4.42 13.71
C ASP A 29 0.89 -4.61 12.52
N ASN A 30 1.40 -4.53 11.28
CA ASN A 30 0.64 -4.64 10.04
C ASN A 30 -0.46 -3.58 9.85
N ILE A 31 -0.41 -2.46 10.57
CA ILE A 31 -1.37 -1.37 10.35
C ILE A 31 -1.25 -0.85 8.92
N GLU A 32 -2.38 -0.80 8.21
CA GLU A 32 -2.52 -0.20 6.89
C GLU A 32 -2.84 1.29 7.04
N TYR A 33 -1.96 2.12 6.47
CA TYR A 33 -2.05 3.57 6.55
C TYR A 33 -2.71 4.18 5.31
N LEU A 34 -2.79 3.44 4.21
CA LEU A 34 -3.40 3.92 2.99
C LEU A 34 -4.86 3.46 2.89
N TRP A 35 -5.75 4.39 2.50
CA TRP A 35 -7.12 4.04 2.16
C TRP A 35 -7.18 2.93 1.11
N GLN A 36 -8.07 1.96 1.32
CA GLN A 36 -8.14 0.74 0.52
C GLN A 36 -9.21 0.78 -0.60
N GLY A 37 -9.79 1.93 -0.88
CA GLY A 37 -10.67 2.11 -2.05
C GLY A 37 -12.01 1.39 -1.95
N ASP A 38 -12.63 1.35 -0.77
CA ASP A 38 -14.02 0.86 -0.67
C ASP A 38 -14.96 1.81 -1.42
N SER A 39 -15.47 1.32 -2.56
CA SER A 39 -16.36 2.04 -3.48
C SER A 39 -17.66 2.54 -2.86
N THR A 40 -18.03 2.05 -1.67
CA THR A 40 -19.17 2.58 -0.89
C THR A 40 -18.91 4.02 -0.46
N TYR A 41 -17.64 4.35 -0.21
CA TYR A 41 -17.21 5.64 0.31
C TYR A 41 -16.50 6.45 -0.76
N TRP A 42 -15.53 5.84 -1.45
CA TRP A 42 -14.75 6.48 -2.52
C TRP A 42 -14.09 5.45 -3.43
#